data_AF-A0A661XT75-F1
#
_entry.id   AF-A0A661XT75-F1
#
_cell.length_a   1.000
_cell.length_b   1.000
_cell.length_c   1.000
_cell.angle_alpha   90.00
_cell.angle_beta   90.00
_cell.angle_gamma   90.00
#
_symmetry.space_group_name_H-M   'P 1'
#
loop_
_entity.id
_entity.type
_entity.pdbx_description
1 polymer ?
#
loop_
_entity_poly.entity_id
_entity_poly.type
_entity_poly.pdbx_seq_one_letter_code
_entity_poly.pdbx_strand_id
1 'polypeptide(L)' 'MKIDFTKVTSYLTCAGKIVVITQADFPEAGVQVPSGTVADGENLEEAVLREAYEENGL' A
#
# COMPACT_ATOMS: atom_id res chain seq x y z
N MET A 1 3.50 26.32 -0.60
CA MET A 1 3.71 25.40 -1.74
C MET A 1 2.92 24.14 -1.43
N LYS A 2 2.00 23.73 -2.32
CA LYS A 2 1.23 22.50 -2.14
C LYS A 2 1.92 21.41 -2.97
N ILE A 3 2.26 20.29 -2.34
CA ILE A 3 2.79 19.11 -3.02
C ILE A 3 1.63 18.13 -3.07
N ASP A 4 1.18 17.81 -4.28
CA ASP A 4 0.18 16.78 -4.50
C ASP A 4 0.90 15.45 -4.74
N PHE A 5 0.38 14.38 -4.15
CA PHE A 5 0.88 13.02 -4.34
C PHE A 5 -0.32 12.09 -4.53
N THR A 6 -0.14 11.07 -5.36
CA THR A 6 -1.16 10.05 -5.59
C THR A 6 -0.85 8.85 -4.71
N LYS A 7 -1.87 8.34 -4.02
CA LYS A 7 -1.78 7.12 -3.21
C LYS A 7 -2.59 6.01 -3.87
N VAL A 8 -2.08 4.79 -3.76
CA VAL A 8 -2.80 3.56 -4.11
C VAL A 8 -2.98 2.72 -2.85
N THR A 9 -4.08 1.98 -2.80
CA THR A 9 -4.45 1.12 -1.68
C THR A 9 -5.07 -0.15 -2.22
N SER A 10 -4.67 -1.31 -1.68
CA SER A 10 -5.16 -2.62 -2.13
C SER A 10 -5.92 -3.35 -1.01
N TYR A 11 -6.95 -4.09 -1.39
CA TYR A 11 -7.64 -5.04 -0.51
C TYR A 11 -7.33 -6.45 -1.00
N LEU A 12 -6.26 -7.06 -0.48
CA LEU A 12 -5.89 -8.43 -0.83
C LEU A 12 -6.75 -9.41 -0.03
N THR A 13 -7.65 -10.11 -0.71
CA THR A 13 -8.61 -11.03 -0.08
C THR A 13 -8.35 -12.48 -0.43
N CYS A 14 -8.41 -13.39 0.54
CA CYS A 14 -8.34 -14.82 0.32
C CYS A 14 -9.23 -15.57 1.34
N ALA A 15 -10.15 -16.40 0.86
CA ALA A 15 -11.05 -17.22 1.68
C ALA A 15 -11.77 -16.43 2.81
N GLY A 16 -12.28 -15.24 2.49
CA GLY A 16 -12.99 -14.38 3.44
C GLY A 16 -12.07 -13.66 4.45
N LYS A 17 -10.76 -13.73 4.28
CA LYS A 17 -9.76 -12.97 5.06
C LYS A 17 -9.17 -11.86 4.21
N ILE A 18 -8.63 -10.86 4.89
CA ILE A 18 -7.91 -9.73 4.30
C ILE A 18 -6.50 -9.65 4.87
N VAL A 19 -5.53 -9.30 4.03
CA VAL A 19 -4.16 -9.00 4.46
C VAL A 19 -4.12 -7.59 5.06
N VAL A 20 -3.52 -7.49 6.25
CA VAL A 20 -3.29 -6.23 6.94
C VAL A 20 -1.85 -6.16 7.44
N ILE A 21 -1.32 -4.96 7.55
CA ILE A 21 0.05 -4.67 7.97
C ILE A 21 0.06 -3.70 9.16
N THR A 22 1.15 -3.75 9.92
CA THR A 22 1.49 -2.78 10.97
C THR A 22 2.92 -2.33 10.74
N GLN A 23 3.17 -1.03 10.77
CA GLN A 23 4.50 -0.48 10.53
C GLN A 23 5.28 -0.36 11.84
N ALA A 24 6.37 -1.13 11.97
CA ALA A 24 7.14 -1.19 13.21
C ALA A 24 7.74 0.17 13.61
N ASP A 25 8.14 0.98 12.63
CA ASP A 25 8.72 2.31 12.85
C ASP A 25 7.66 3.39 13.12
N PHE A 26 6.38 3.12 12.81
CA PHE A 26 5.26 4.07 12.94
C PHE A 26 4.04 3.37 13.56
N PRO A 27 4.13 2.90 14.82
CA PRO A 27 3.07 2.14 15.47
C PRO A 27 1.77 2.93 15.63
N GLU A 28 1.84 4.26 15.71
CA GLU A 28 0.69 5.16 15.76
C GLU A 28 -0.15 5.14 14.47
N ALA A 29 0.42 4.66 13.36
CA ALA A 29 -0.27 4.55 12.08
C ALA A 29 -1.32 3.42 12.08
N GLY A 30 -1.33 2.56 13.10
CA GLY A 30 -2.33 1.53 13.33
C GLY A 30 -2.29 0.38 12.33
N VAL A 31 -3.39 -0.36 12.25
CA VAL A 31 -3.58 -1.45 11.29
C VAL A 31 -3.96 -0.86 9.94
N GLN A 32 -3.23 -1.25 8.90
CA GLN A 32 -3.43 -0.77 7.54
C GLN A 32 -3.59 -1.94 6.58
N VAL A 33 -4.09 -1.64 5.39
CA VAL A 33 -3.98 -2.51 4.22
C VAL A 33 -2.80 -2.02 3.36
N PRO A 34 -2.27 -2.84 2.44
CA PRO A 34 -1.09 -2.43 1.69
C PRO A 34 -1.36 -1.16 0.88
N SER A 35 -0.49 -0.17 1.01
CA SER A 35 -0.72 1.15 0.44
C SER A 35 0.57 1.93 0.30
N GLY A 36 0.70 2.63 -0.82
CA GLY A 36 1.87 3.43 -1.08
C GLY A 36 1.64 4.60 -2.00
N THR A 37 2.73 5.27 -2.31
CA THR A 37 2.73 6.47 -3.14
C THR A 37 3.11 6.06 -4.56
N VAL A 38 2.35 6.53 -5.54
CA VAL A 38 2.65 6.28 -6.95
C VAL A 38 3.92 7.03 -7.31
N ALA A 39 4.89 6.33 -7.91
CA ALA A 39 6.13 6.95 -8.36
C ALA A 39 5.94 7.78 -9.64
N ASP A 40 6.87 8.69 -9.92
CA ASP A 40 6.82 9.50 -11.12
C ASP A 40 6.88 8.63 -12.39
N GLY A 41 5.83 8.73 -13.23
CA GLY A 41 5.71 7.96 -14.46
C GLY A 41 5.22 6.52 -14.28
N GLU A 42 4.93 6.09 -13.05
CA GLU A 42 4.33 4.80 -12.75
C GLU A 42 2.81 4.84 -12.98
N ASN A 43 2.24 3.80 -13.59
CA ASN A 43 0.79 3.70 -13.68
C ASN A 43 0.18 3.15 -12.38
N LEU A 44 -1.13 3.34 -12.19
CA LEU A 44 -1.78 3.00 -10.91
C LEU A 44 -1.77 1.49 -10.64
N GLU A 45 -1.89 0.68 -11.70
CA GLU A 45 -1.89 -0.78 -11.64
C GLU A 45 -0.52 -1.34 -11.25
N GLU A 46 0.56 -0.78 -11.78
CA GLU A 46 1.94 -1.09 -11.43
C GLU A 46 2.22 -0.71 -9.98
N ALA A 47 1.84 0.51 -9.58
CA ALA A 47 2.03 1.00 -8.22
C ALA A 47 1.34 0.11 -7.20
N VAL A 48 0.07 -0.26 -7.42
CA VAL A 48 -0.67 -1.06 -6.45
C VAL A 48 -0.11 -2.48 -6.31
N LEU A 49 0.40 -3.06 -7.40
CA LEU A 49 1.03 -4.38 -7.38
C LEU A 49 2.42 -4.34 -6.73
N ARG A 50 3.23 -3.33 -7.04
CA ARG A 50 4.55 -3.13 -6.42
C ARG A 50 4.43 -3.00 -4.90
N GLU A 51 3.54 -2.12 -4.42
CA GLU A 51 3.34 -1.89 -2.99
C GLU A 51 2.83 -3.15 -2.27
N ALA A 52 1.89 -3.88 -2.90
CA ALA A 52 1.43 -5.16 -2.36
C ALA A 52 2.59 -6.16 -2.18
N TYR A 53 3.51 -6.23 -3.15
CA TYR A 53 4.68 -7.11 -3.12
C TYR A 53 5.73 -6.65 -2.10
N GLU A 54 6.06 -5.36 -2.04
CA GLU A 54 7.08 -4.81 -1.14
C GLU A 54 6.71 -5.02 0.34
N GLU A 55 5.44 -4.84 0.70
CA GLU A 55 4.99 -4.90 2.09
C GLU A 55 4.62 -6.32 2.55
N ASN A 56 4.30 -7.24 1.63
CA ASN A 56 3.77 -8.57 1.99
C ASN A 56 4.46 -9.75 1.28
N GLY A 57 5.35 -9.50 0.33
CA GLY A 57 6.08 -10.52 -0.42
C GLY A 57 5.23 -11.35 -1.38
N LEU A 58 4.05 -10.86 -1.76
CA LEU A 58 3.08 -11.51 -2.66
C LEU A 58 3.15 -10.97 -4.08
#